data_AF-A0A7X7KTS7-F1
#
_entry.id   AF-A0A7X7KTS7-F1
#
_cell.length_a   1.000
_cell.length_b   1.000
_cell.length_c   1.000
_cell.angle_alpha   90.00
_cell.angle_beta   90.00
_cell.angle_gamma   90.00
#
_symmetry.space_group_name_H-M   'P 1'
#
loop_
_entity.id
_entity.type
_entity.pdbx_description
1 polymer ?
#
loop_
_entity_poly.entity_id
_entity_poly.type
_entity_poly.pdbx_seq_one_letter_code
_entity_poly.pdbx_strand_id
1 'polypeptide(L)'
;MALHEGLCTNCGSLMRLNDENESTYCIFCWAEVNTAEGIRLGVDASGHKYENVEYAEPATEVKVAALQAQGLGGASVMAAVPARRAAAVEKRAEGKLTPRERVALQNKPIVKPYCATKHRVAIIGGVVAFLLVLSAVALPIYLTRENKKTALKEKLPTFLAYANEENRLNIERQRNQVIIIVSPAATSENEALSIFQNYAQAYAEVYEITEEAAQAKVEVRLFDSESGGYNIRMIDGEVKATDLN
;
A
#
# COMPACT_ATOMS: atom_id res chain seq x y z
N MET A 1 -1.82 -18.62 -31.39
CA MET A 1 -1.47 -19.06 -30.03
C MET A 1 -2.44 -18.49 -29.00
N ALA A 2 -3.55 -19.18 -28.75
CA ALA A 2 -4.43 -18.90 -27.64
C ALA A 2 -4.09 -19.86 -26.50
N LEU A 3 -3.66 -19.33 -25.35
CA LEU A 3 -3.50 -20.14 -24.14
C LEU A 3 -4.87 -20.27 -23.48
N HIS A 4 -5.33 -21.50 -23.30
CA HIS A 4 -6.56 -21.84 -22.61
C HIS A 4 -6.25 -22.38 -21.21
N GLU A 5 -7.14 -22.11 -20.27
CA GLU A 5 -7.11 -22.77 -18.96
C GLU A 5 -7.75 -24.15 -19.08
N GLY A 6 -7.04 -25.17 -18.62
CA GLY A 6 -7.49 -26.57 -18.65
C GLY A 6 -7.01 -27.35 -17.43
N LEU A 7 -7.43 -28.60 -17.33
CA LEU A 7 -7.04 -29.50 -16.23
C LEU A 7 -6.20 -30.67 -16.73
N CYS A 8 -5.26 -31.13 -15.90
CA CYS A 8 -4.54 -32.36 -16.13
C CYS A 8 -5.48 -33.57 -16.04
N THR A 9 -5.49 -34.41 -17.07
CA THR A 9 -6.30 -35.65 -17.12
C THR A 9 -5.96 -36.66 -16.02
N ASN A 10 -4.72 -36.65 -15.51
CA ASN A 10 -4.26 -37.58 -14.47
C ASN A 10 -4.50 -37.09 -13.04
N CYS A 11 -4.14 -35.84 -12.73
CA CYS A 11 -4.11 -35.32 -11.35
C CYS A 11 -5.04 -34.12 -11.08
N GLY A 12 -5.74 -33.62 -12.09
CA GLY A 12 -6.68 -32.50 -11.95
C GLY A 12 -6.04 -31.14 -11.66
N SER A 13 -4.72 -31.02 -11.79
CA SER A 13 -4.04 -29.72 -11.62
C SER A 13 -4.38 -28.78 -12.77
N LEU A 14 -4.53 -27.49 -12.46
CA LEU A 14 -4.74 -26.43 -13.44
C LEU A 14 -3.50 -26.25 -14.31
N MET A 15 -3.72 -26.22 -15.63
CA MET A 15 -2.69 -26.09 -16.66
C MET A 15 -3.06 -24.99 -17.65
N ARG A 16 -2.04 -24.38 -18.26
CA ARG A 16 -2.21 -23.50 -19.42
C ARG A 16 -1.91 -24.30 -20.67
N LEU A 17 -2.93 -24.57 -21.48
CA LEU A 17 -2.82 -25.42 -22.65
C LEU A 17 -2.83 -24.56 -23.92
N ASN A 18 -1.91 -24.85 -24.84
CA ASN A 18 -1.82 -24.18 -26.13
C ASN A 18 -2.51 -25.04 -27.19
N ASP A 19 -3.51 -24.47 -27.87
CA ASP A 19 -4.32 -25.16 -28.89
C ASP A 19 -3.52 -25.65 -30.11
N GLU A 20 -2.33 -25.09 -30.33
CA GLU A 20 -1.40 -25.52 -31.40
C GLU A 20 -0.63 -26.82 -31.06
N ASN A 21 -0.55 -27.21 -29.78
CA ASN A 21 0.18 -28.42 -29.36
C ASN A 21 -0.79 -29.58 -29.15
N GLU A 22 -0.48 -30.76 -29.70
CA GLU A 22 -1.31 -31.96 -29.53
C GLU A 22 -1.32 -32.48 -28.07
N SER A 23 -0.17 -32.45 -27.42
CA SER A 23 0.00 -32.81 -26.02
C SER A 23 1.00 -31.89 -25.31
N THR A 24 0.91 -31.86 -23.98
CA THR A 24 1.92 -31.21 -23.12
C THR A 24 2.04 -31.95 -21.79
N TYR A 25 3.17 -31.83 -21.13
CA TYR A 25 3.40 -32.47 -19.83
C TYR A 25 2.87 -31.61 -18.68
N CYS A 26 2.18 -32.23 -17.74
CA CYS A 26 1.81 -31.60 -16.48
C CYS A 26 3.05 -31.33 -15.64
N ILE A 27 3.27 -30.10 -15.19
CA ILE A 27 4.45 -29.73 -14.38
C ILE A 27 4.40 -30.28 -12.94
N PHE A 28 3.24 -30.80 -12.52
CA PHE A 28 3.02 -31.29 -11.15
C PHE A 28 3.21 -32.80 -11.05
N CYS A 29 2.61 -33.57 -11.96
CA CYS A 29 2.67 -35.03 -11.94
C CYS A 29 3.45 -35.64 -13.10
N TRP A 30 3.92 -34.83 -14.06
CA TRP A 30 4.62 -35.26 -15.27
C TRP A 30 3.87 -36.21 -16.19
N ALA A 31 2.55 -36.36 -16.00
CA ALA A 31 1.69 -37.03 -16.97
C ALA A 31 1.67 -36.24 -18.29
N GLU A 32 1.70 -36.96 -19.40
CA GLU A 32 1.39 -36.39 -20.70
C GLU A 32 -0.13 -36.14 -20.79
N VAL A 33 -0.50 -34.90 -21.12
CA VAL A 33 -1.88 -34.46 -21.19
C VAL A 33 -2.20 -34.10 -22.63
N ASN A 34 -3.24 -34.74 -23.19
CA ASN A 34 -3.80 -34.31 -24.47
C ASN A 34 -4.42 -32.92 -24.30
N THR A 35 -4.00 -31.96 -25.12
CA THR A 35 -4.38 -30.55 -24.96
C THR A 35 -5.88 -30.34 -25.13
N ALA A 36 -6.50 -30.96 -26.14
CA ALA A 36 -7.93 -30.81 -26.39
C ALA A 36 -8.78 -31.38 -25.24
N GLU A 37 -8.37 -32.53 -24.70
CA GLU A 37 -9.04 -33.15 -23.57
C GLU A 37 -8.88 -32.33 -22.28
N GLY A 38 -7.68 -31.81 -22.01
CA GLY A 38 -7.42 -30.97 -20.85
C GLY A 38 -8.21 -29.65 -20.88
N ILE A 39 -8.36 -29.03 -22.05
CA ILE A 39 -9.19 -27.83 -22.23
C ILE A 39 -10.66 -28.17 -21.95
N ARG A 40 -11.16 -29.30 -22.50
CA ARG A 40 -12.53 -29.76 -22.25
C ARG A 40 -12.79 -29.96 -20.74
N LEU A 41 -11.86 -30.59 -20.03
CA LEU A 41 -11.96 -30.78 -18.58
C LEU A 41 -11.92 -29.47 -17.79
N GLY A 42 -11.27 -28.42 -18.32
CA GLY A 42 -11.31 -27.07 -17.73
C GLY A 42 -12.69 -26.42 -17.79
N VAL A 43 -13.51 -26.77 -18.78
CA VAL A 43 -14.88 -26.27 -18.94
C VAL A 43 -15.86 -27.09 -18.10
N ASP A 44 -15.74 -28.42 -18.15
CA ASP A 44 -16.55 -29.34 -17.35
C ASP A 44 -15.75 -30.59 -17.00
N ALA A 45 -15.47 -30.74 -15.69
CA ALA A 45 -14.78 -31.90 -15.12
C ALA A 45 -15.74 -32.95 -14.56
N SER A 46 -17.06 -32.77 -14.70
CA SER A 46 -18.05 -33.65 -14.11
C SER A 46 -17.93 -35.07 -14.69
N GLY A 47 -17.82 -36.07 -13.81
CA GLY A 47 -17.70 -37.47 -14.19
C GLY A 47 -16.30 -37.93 -14.62
N HIS A 48 -15.30 -37.03 -14.71
CA HIS A 48 -13.92 -37.45 -14.98
C HIS A 48 -13.26 -38.03 -13.72
N LYS A 49 -12.58 -39.18 -13.87
CA LYS A 49 -11.87 -39.84 -12.77
C LYS A 49 -10.36 -39.62 -12.92
N TYR A 50 -9.77 -38.97 -11.93
CA TYR A 50 -8.32 -38.74 -11.86
C TYR A 50 -7.62 -39.97 -11.28
N GLU A 51 -6.79 -40.62 -12.09
CA GLU A 51 -6.09 -41.85 -11.69
C GLU A 51 -4.93 -41.57 -10.73
N ASN A 52 -4.37 -40.35 -10.75
CA ASN A 52 -3.24 -39.93 -9.92
C ASN A 52 -2.04 -40.90 -9.98
N VAL A 53 -1.76 -41.42 -11.18
CA VAL A 53 -0.58 -42.26 -11.42
C VAL A 53 0.68 -41.39 -11.26
N GLU A 54 1.68 -41.91 -10.55
CA GLU A 54 2.98 -41.26 -10.43
C GLU A 54 3.81 -41.50 -11.71
N TYR A 55 4.23 -40.41 -12.36
CA TYR A 55 5.15 -40.48 -13.49
C TYR A 55 6.56 -40.08 -13.06
N ALA A 56 7.55 -40.75 -13.66
CA ALA A 56 8.94 -40.39 -13.47
C ALA A 56 9.21 -38.98 -14.03
N GLU A 57 10.07 -38.24 -13.33
CA GLU A 57 10.45 -36.90 -13.74
C GLU A 57 11.20 -36.95 -15.09
N PRO A 58 10.76 -36.21 -16.13
CA PRO A 58 11.35 -36.31 -17.46
C PRO A 58 12.72 -35.59 -17.52
N ALA A 59 13.44 -35.81 -18.62
CA ALA A 59 14.72 -35.14 -18.86
C ALA A 59 14.58 -33.60 -18.87
N THR A 60 15.67 -32.89 -18.54
CA THR A 60 15.68 -31.43 -18.40
C THR A 60 15.15 -30.70 -19.64
N GLU A 61 15.45 -31.20 -20.83
CA GLU A 61 15.00 -30.64 -22.11
C GLU A 61 13.47 -30.67 -22.24
N VAL A 62 12.85 -31.79 -21.85
CA VAL A 62 11.39 -31.99 -21.90
C VAL A 62 10.68 -31.08 -20.89
N LYS A 63 11.28 -30.86 -19.71
CA LYS A 63 10.75 -29.90 -18.71
C LYS A 63 10.74 -28.48 -19.24
N VAL A 64 11.81 -28.06 -19.89
CA VAL A 64 11.92 -26.71 -20.47
C VAL A 64 10.89 -26.54 -21.58
N ALA A 65 10.73 -27.54 -22.44
CA ALA A 65 9.71 -27.53 -23.48
C ALA A 65 8.28 -27.45 -22.91
N ALA A 66 7.97 -28.24 -21.86
CA ALA A 66 6.67 -28.21 -21.20
C ALA A 66 6.37 -26.85 -20.55
N LEU A 67 7.36 -26.25 -19.88
CA LEU A 67 7.22 -24.92 -19.28
C LEU A 67 7.01 -23.82 -20.34
N GLN A 68 7.73 -23.88 -21.46
CA GLN A 68 7.53 -22.97 -22.58
C GLN A 68 6.16 -23.14 -23.22
N ALA A 69 5.71 -24.38 -23.45
CA ALA A 69 4.41 -24.69 -24.03
C ALA A 69 3.23 -24.15 -23.19
N GLN A 70 3.41 -24.03 -21.86
CA GLN A 70 2.40 -23.47 -20.95
C GLN A 70 2.56 -21.94 -20.74
N GLY A 71 3.44 -21.28 -21.49
CA GLY A 71 3.73 -19.85 -21.33
C GLY A 71 4.48 -19.51 -20.03
N LEU A 72 4.98 -20.51 -19.32
CA LEU A 72 5.77 -20.40 -18.08
C LEU A 72 7.26 -20.43 -18.40
N GLY A 73 7.71 -19.60 -19.35
CA GLY A 73 9.07 -19.74 -19.89
C GLY A 73 9.51 -18.60 -20.78
N GLY A 74 9.16 -17.35 -20.45
CA GLY A 74 9.69 -16.19 -21.16
C GLY A 74 11.22 -16.26 -21.27
N ALA A 75 11.77 -15.91 -22.44
CA ALA A 75 13.20 -15.94 -22.74
C ALA A 75 14.07 -15.22 -21.69
N SER A 76 13.50 -14.33 -20.88
CA SER A 76 14.16 -13.62 -19.79
C SER A 76 14.37 -14.43 -18.50
N VAL A 77 13.69 -15.58 -18.32
CA VAL A 77 13.79 -16.39 -17.09
C VAL A 77 14.63 -17.66 -17.29
N MET A 78 14.70 -18.19 -18.52
CA MET A 78 15.40 -19.45 -18.81
C MET A 78 16.78 -19.30 -19.47
N ALA A 79 17.14 -18.12 -20.00
CA ALA A 79 18.43 -17.91 -20.68
C ALA A 79 19.57 -17.36 -19.79
N ALA A 80 19.35 -17.20 -18.49
CA ALA A 80 20.38 -16.76 -17.57
C ALA A 80 20.40 -17.61 -16.31
N VAL A 81 21.04 -18.79 -16.38
CA VAL A 81 21.92 -19.13 -15.27
C VAL A 81 23.14 -18.24 -15.47
N PRO A 82 23.29 -17.09 -14.77
CA PRO A 82 24.55 -16.38 -14.83
C PRO A 82 25.62 -17.37 -14.41
N ALA A 83 26.73 -17.47 -15.15
CA ALA A 83 27.87 -18.33 -14.80
C ALA A 83 28.34 -18.14 -13.33
N ARG A 84 27.97 -17.02 -12.69
CA ARG A 84 28.11 -16.77 -11.26
C ARG A 84 27.33 -17.75 -10.35
N ARG A 85 26.24 -18.37 -10.79
CA ARG A 85 25.50 -19.38 -10.01
C ARG A 85 26.13 -20.77 -10.11
N ALA A 86 26.73 -21.16 -11.24
CA ALA A 86 27.48 -22.42 -11.31
C ALA A 86 28.71 -22.39 -10.38
N ALA A 87 29.49 -21.30 -10.43
CA ALA A 87 30.61 -21.08 -9.52
C ALA A 87 30.19 -20.88 -8.04
N ALA A 88 29.00 -20.34 -7.78
CA ALA A 88 28.47 -20.20 -6.42
C ALA A 88 27.79 -21.47 -5.87
N VAL A 89 27.44 -22.44 -6.73
CA VAL A 89 26.93 -23.75 -6.33
C VAL A 89 28.08 -24.69 -5.99
N GLU A 90 29.17 -24.68 -6.77
CA GLU A 90 30.40 -25.40 -6.41
C GLU A 90 31.01 -24.90 -5.10
N LYS A 91 31.09 -23.57 -4.89
CA LYS A 91 31.58 -22.99 -3.62
C LYS A 91 30.63 -23.13 -2.42
N ARG A 92 29.42 -23.66 -2.59
CA ARG A 92 28.43 -23.88 -1.51
C ARG A 92 28.13 -25.35 -1.24
N ALA A 93 28.86 -26.28 -1.86
CA ALA A 93 28.73 -27.71 -1.60
C ALA A 93 29.48 -28.16 -0.34
N GLU A 94 30.50 -27.42 0.09
CA GLU A 94 31.16 -27.64 1.37
C GLU A 94 30.32 -27.03 2.50
N GLY A 95 29.53 -27.87 3.18
CA GLY A 95 28.86 -27.51 4.44
C GLY A 95 27.34 -27.37 4.40
N LYS A 96 26.65 -27.82 3.35
CA LYS A 96 25.18 -27.95 3.42
C LYS A 96 24.81 -29.24 4.13
N LEU A 97 24.31 -29.08 5.36
CA LEU A 97 23.65 -30.12 6.15
C LEU A 97 22.65 -30.90 5.30
N THR A 98 22.73 -32.22 5.37
CA THR A 98 21.81 -33.16 4.75
C THR A 98 20.38 -32.92 5.22
N PRO A 99 19.34 -33.33 4.45
CA PRO A 99 17.94 -33.16 4.85
C PRO A 99 17.64 -33.71 6.27
N ARG A 100 18.30 -34.82 6.66
CA ARG A 100 18.20 -35.38 8.02
C ARG A 100 18.81 -34.47 9.09
N GLU A 101 19.95 -33.86 8.81
CA GLU A 101 20.60 -32.92 9.74
C GLU A 101 19.82 -31.59 9.86
N ARG A 102 19.12 -31.17 8.80
CA ARG A 102 18.22 -30.00 8.85
C ARG A 102 17.01 -30.25 9.75
N VAL A 103 16.39 -31.43 9.65
CA VAL A 103 15.30 -31.83 10.54
C VAL A 103 15.79 -31.97 11.99
N ALA A 104 17.00 -32.50 12.20
CA ALA A 104 17.62 -32.56 13.52
C ALA A 104 17.90 -31.18 14.13
N LEU A 105 18.25 -30.17 13.32
CA LEU A 105 18.42 -28.78 13.76
C LEU A 105 17.10 -28.08 14.09
N GLN A 106 16.01 -28.42 13.38
CA GLN A 106 14.67 -27.90 13.67
C GLN A 106 14.08 -28.48 14.95
N ASN A 107 14.46 -29.70 15.32
CA ASN A 107 14.03 -30.36 16.56
C ASN A 107 14.89 -29.97 17.78
N LYS A 108 15.88 -29.07 17.64
CA LYS A 108 16.60 -28.55 18.80
C LYS A 108 15.65 -27.69 19.64
N PRO A 109 15.56 -27.90 20.95
CA PRO A 109 14.74 -27.06 21.81
C PRO A 109 15.20 -25.61 21.66
N ILE A 110 14.25 -24.70 21.40
CA ILE A 110 14.51 -23.27 21.29
C ILE A 110 15.08 -22.83 22.63
N VAL A 111 16.40 -22.67 22.70
CA VAL A 111 17.07 -22.14 23.87
C VAL A 111 16.61 -20.70 24.00
N LYS A 112 15.77 -20.41 25.01
CA LYS A 112 15.40 -19.04 25.33
C LYS A 112 16.70 -18.30 25.63
N PRO A 113 17.10 -17.30 24.82
CA PRO A 113 18.33 -16.58 25.09
C PRO A 113 18.19 -15.94 26.47
N TYR A 114 19.04 -16.36 27.41
CA TYR A 114 19.08 -15.79 28.74
C TYR A 114 19.64 -14.37 28.61
N CYS A 115 18.74 -13.40 28.48
CA CYS A 115 19.13 -11.99 28.48
C CYS A 115 19.44 -11.59 29.92
N ALA A 116 20.72 -11.42 30.25
CA ALA A 116 21.17 -11.04 31.59
C ALA A 116 20.47 -9.74 32.06
N THR A 117 20.18 -9.63 33.36
CA THR A 117 19.40 -8.52 33.94
C THR A 117 19.92 -7.15 33.55
N LYS A 118 21.24 -6.98 33.44
CA LYS A 118 21.89 -5.74 32.97
C LYS A 118 21.46 -5.30 31.56
N HIS A 119 21.28 -6.24 30.64
CA HIS A 119 20.85 -5.94 29.27
C HIS A 119 19.36 -5.63 29.22
N ARG A 120 18.53 -6.29 30.05
CA ARG A 120 17.10 -5.97 30.18
C ARG A 120 16.90 -4.54 30.68
N VAL A 121 17.65 -4.15 31.72
CA VAL A 121 17.59 -2.77 32.27
C VAL A 121 18.09 -1.76 31.23
N ALA A 122 19.17 -2.06 30.50
CA ALA A 122 19.66 -1.19 29.44
C ALA A 122 18.66 -1.01 28.29
N ILE A 123 17.99 -2.08 27.86
CA ILE A 123 16.95 -2.02 26.81
C ILE A 123 15.75 -1.21 27.29
N ILE A 124 15.24 -1.49 28.49
CA ILE A 124 14.11 -0.74 29.07
C ILE A 124 14.48 0.72 29.22
N GLY A 125 15.66 1.02 29.77
CA GLY A 125 16.15 2.39 29.92
C GLY A 125 16.29 3.11 28.57
N GLY A 126 16.78 2.42 27.54
CA GLY A 126 16.87 2.96 26.18
C GLY A 126 15.49 3.28 25.59
N VAL A 127 14.51 2.39 25.75
CA VAL A 127 13.13 2.61 25.28
C VAL A 127 12.47 3.78 26.02
N VAL A 128 12.62 3.85 27.35
CA VAL A 128 12.06 4.96 28.14
C VAL A 128 12.72 6.29 27.76
N ALA A 129 14.05 6.31 27.61
CA ALA A 129 14.77 7.51 27.18
C ALA A 129 14.32 7.96 25.78
N PHE A 130 14.13 7.03 24.85
CA PHE A 130 13.61 7.33 23.51
C PHE A 130 12.19 7.94 23.57
N LEU A 131 11.30 7.35 24.38
CA LEU A 131 9.94 7.87 24.56
C LEU A 131 9.93 9.28 25.19
N LEU A 132 10.83 9.55 26.13
CA LEU A 132 10.98 10.87 26.75
C LEU A 132 11.48 11.92 25.75
N VAL A 133 12.44 11.57 24.89
CA VAL A 133 12.91 12.48 23.83
C VAL A 133 11.79 12.74 22.82
N LEU A 134 11.05 11.71 22.42
CA LEU A 134 9.93 11.84 21.48
C LEU A 134 8.83 12.72 22.06
N SER A 135 8.43 12.51 23.32
CA SER A 135 7.41 13.34 23.96
C SER A 135 7.88 14.79 24.15
N ALA A 136 9.15 15.02 24.49
CA ALA A 136 9.72 16.36 24.61
C ALA A 136 9.69 17.15 23.30
N VAL A 137 9.74 16.50 22.14
CA VAL A 137 9.63 17.17 20.83
C VAL A 137 8.19 17.22 20.32
N ALA A 138 7.43 16.13 20.42
CA ALA A 138 6.10 16.04 19.86
C ALA A 138 5.06 16.86 20.66
N LEU A 139 5.18 16.90 21.99
CA LEU A 139 4.20 17.58 22.84
C LEU A 139 4.20 19.10 22.64
N PRO A 140 5.34 19.82 22.58
CA PRO A 140 5.33 21.25 22.25
C PRO A 140 4.73 21.54 20.88
N ILE A 141 5.02 20.71 19.87
CA ILE A 141 4.43 20.86 18.52
C ILE A 141 2.91 20.72 18.59
N TYR A 142 2.41 19.74 19.35
CA TYR A 142 0.98 19.53 19.54
C TYR A 142 0.32 20.70 20.30
N LEU A 143 0.89 21.12 21.43
CA LEU A 143 0.34 22.20 22.26
C LEU A 143 0.33 23.54 21.53
N THR A 144 1.42 23.87 20.81
CA THR A 144 1.47 25.09 20.01
C THR A 144 0.44 25.08 18.88
N ARG A 145 0.23 23.93 18.23
CA ARG A 145 -0.82 23.76 17.22
C ARG A 145 -2.21 23.99 17.83
N GLU A 146 -2.51 23.39 18.97
CA GLU A 146 -3.84 23.49 19.58
C GLU A 146 -4.10 24.90 20.13
N ASN A 147 -3.13 25.52 20.79
CA ASN A 147 -3.25 26.91 21.26
C ASN A 147 -3.54 27.87 20.09
N LYS A 148 -2.83 27.70 18.96
CA LYS A 148 -3.08 28.51 17.75
C LYS A 148 -4.43 28.21 17.12
N LYS A 149 -4.89 26.95 17.17
CA LYS A 149 -6.23 26.57 16.70
C LYS A 149 -7.31 27.23 17.54
N THR A 150 -7.16 27.25 18.86
CA THR A 150 -8.08 27.94 19.78
C THR A 150 -8.09 29.44 19.51
N ALA A 151 -6.91 30.07 19.37
CA ALA A 151 -6.82 31.50 19.03
C ALA A 151 -7.49 31.84 17.69
N LEU A 152 -7.39 30.96 16.68
CA LEU A 152 -8.12 31.12 15.42
C LEU A 152 -9.64 30.99 15.62
N LYS A 153 -10.08 30.01 16.40
CA LYS A 153 -11.50 29.82 16.74
C LYS A 153 -12.11 31.00 17.48
N GLU A 154 -11.35 31.67 18.35
CA GLU A 154 -11.83 32.87 19.05
C GLU A 154 -12.04 34.06 18.12
N LYS A 155 -11.28 34.15 17.02
CA LYS A 155 -11.39 35.25 16.04
C LYS A 155 -12.45 34.99 14.95
N LEU A 156 -12.81 33.73 14.73
CA LEU A 156 -13.77 33.33 13.69
C LEU A 156 -15.18 33.96 13.83
N PRO A 157 -15.78 34.05 15.04
CA PRO A 157 -17.12 34.64 15.22
C PRO A 157 -17.22 36.11 14.83
N THR A 158 -16.10 36.82 14.71
CA THR A 158 -16.06 38.23 14.29
C THR A 158 -16.48 38.42 12.84
N PHE A 159 -16.27 37.42 11.97
CA PHE A 159 -16.60 37.48 10.54
C PHE A 159 -17.48 36.32 10.06
N LEU A 160 -17.78 35.35 10.93
CA LEU A 160 -18.67 34.22 10.65
C LEU A 160 -19.60 33.96 11.86
N ALA A 161 -20.80 34.52 11.83
CA ALA A 161 -21.75 34.42 12.96
C ALA A 161 -22.13 32.97 13.31
N TYR A 162 -22.17 32.08 12.31
CA TYR A 162 -22.49 30.65 12.47
C TYR A 162 -21.26 29.77 12.77
N ALA A 163 -20.05 30.35 12.91
CA ALA A 163 -18.84 29.63 13.30
C ALA A 163 -18.86 29.12 14.76
N ASN A 164 -19.80 29.60 15.58
CA ASN A 164 -19.97 29.17 16.98
C ASN A 164 -20.56 27.75 17.11
N GLU A 165 -21.13 27.20 16.04
CA GLU A 165 -21.68 25.85 16.05
C GLU A 165 -20.55 24.84 15.79
N GLU A 166 -20.13 24.09 16.83
CA GLU A 166 -18.99 23.16 16.78
C GLU A 166 -19.05 22.14 15.63
N ASN A 167 -20.26 21.80 15.17
CA ASN A 167 -20.47 20.80 14.11
C ASN A 167 -20.30 21.35 12.69
N ARG A 168 -20.02 22.65 12.52
CA ARG A 168 -19.99 23.32 11.21
C ARG A 168 -18.65 23.90 10.84
N LEU A 169 -17.66 23.76 11.73
CA LEU A 169 -16.34 24.34 11.55
C LEU A 169 -15.25 23.34 11.95
N ASN A 170 -14.37 23.04 11.00
CA ASN A 170 -13.18 22.26 11.26
C ASN A 170 -11.94 22.99 10.77
N ILE A 171 -10.84 22.88 11.52
CA ILE A 171 -9.52 23.42 11.14
C ILE A 171 -8.54 22.25 11.09
N GLU A 172 -7.94 22.06 9.92
CA GLU A 172 -7.13 20.88 9.59
C GLU A 172 -5.67 21.21 9.27
N ARG A 173 -4.87 20.14 9.15
CA ARG A 173 -3.40 20.10 8.96
C ARG A 173 -2.58 20.52 10.20
N GLN A 174 -1.29 20.21 10.15
CA GLN A 174 -0.32 20.44 11.23
C GLN A 174 -0.15 21.92 11.60
N ARG A 175 -0.41 22.82 10.66
CA ARG A 175 -0.27 24.27 10.83
C ARG A 175 -1.60 25.02 10.70
N ASN A 176 -2.73 24.35 10.90
CA ASN A 176 -4.07 24.96 10.86
C ASN A 176 -4.32 25.74 9.56
N GLN A 177 -3.91 25.16 8.43
CA GLN A 177 -3.88 25.83 7.13
C GLN A 177 -5.20 25.73 6.39
N VAL A 178 -5.98 24.69 6.68
CA VAL A 178 -7.25 24.43 6.01
C VAL A 178 -8.35 24.69 7.00
N ILE A 179 -9.33 25.49 6.61
CA ILE A 179 -10.58 25.64 7.34
C ILE A 179 -11.72 25.08 6.48
N ILE A 180 -12.56 24.26 7.10
CA ILE A 180 -13.76 23.69 6.51
C ILE A 180 -14.95 24.31 7.23
N ILE A 181 -15.85 24.91 6.46
CA ILE A 181 -17.02 25.63 6.94
C ILE A 181 -18.26 25.04 6.26
N VAL A 182 -19.30 24.71 7.02
CA VAL A 182 -20.59 24.25 6.51
C VAL A 182 -21.62 25.36 6.70
N SER A 183 -21.92 26.08 5.62
CA SER A 183 -22.86 27.20 5.60
C SER A 183 -24.32 26.72 5.61
N PRO A 184 -25.23 27.40 6.33
CA PRO A 184 -26.67 27.10 6.33
C PRO A 184 -27.40 27.56 5.08
N ALA A 185 -26.81 28.49 4.31
CA ALA A 185 -27.43 29.11 3.16
C ALA A 185 -26.50 29.04 1.95
N ALA A 186 -27.09 29.16 0.76
CA ALA A 186 -26.32 29.30 -0.47
C ALA A 186 -25.32 30.44 -0.32
N THR A 187 -24.05 30.12 -0.50
CA THR A 187 -22.97 31.09 -0.33
C THR A 187 -22.53 31.58 -1.70
N SER A 188 -22.39 32.89 -1.86
CA SER A 188 -21.89 33.45 -3.11
C SER A 188 -20.36 33.38 -3.19
N GLU A 189 -19.80 33.35 -4.40
CA GLU A 189 -18.33 33.39 -4.59
C GLU A 189 -17.68 34.59 -3.89
N ASN A 190 -18.31 35.77 -3.95
CA ASN A 190 -17.83 36.99 -3.29
C ASN A 190 -17.81 36.86 -1.76
N GLU A 191 -18.82 36.20 -1.19
CA GLU A 191 -18.89 35.94 0.25
C GLU A 191 -17.79 34.97 0.66
N ALA A 192 -17.61 33.89 -0.10
CA ALA A 192 -16.53 32.92 0.14
C ALA A 192 -15.14 33.59 0.05
N LEU A 193 -14.91 34.50 -0.92
CA LEU A 193 -13.67 35.27 -1.03
C LEU A 193 -13.43 36.19 0.17
N SER A 194 -14.47 36.85 0.68
CA SER A 194 -14.34 37.68 1.88
C SER A 194 -14.01 36.85 3.12
N ILE A 195 -14.60 35.65 3.25
CA ILE A 195 -14.27 34.69 4.30
C ILE A 195 -12.80 34.25 4.20
N PHE A 196 -12.30 34.01 2.98
CA PHE A 196 -10.89 33.69 2.74
C PHE A 196 -9.95 34.81 3.19
N GLN A 197 -10.23 36.06 2.83
CA GLN A 197 -9.41 37.21 3.23
C GLN A 197 -9.39 37.39 4.75
N ASN A 198 -10.57 37.35 5.38
CA ASN A 198 -10.70 37.47 6.83
C ASN A 198 -9.97 36.34 7.57
N TYR A 199 -10.04 35.11 7.06
CA TYR A 199 -9.33 33.98 7.63
C TYR A 199 -7.81 34.08 7.41
N ALA A 200 -7.35 34.53 6.25
CA ALA A 200 -5.93 34.77 5.98
C ALA A 200 -5.36 35.87 6.91
N GLN A 201 -6.12 36.93 7.17
CA GLN A 201 -5.75 37.98 8.13
C GLN A 201 -5.67 37.42 9.56
N ALA A 202 -6.69 36.69 10.02
CA ALA A 202 -6.67 36.06 11.34
C ALA A 202 -5.49 35.07 11.48
N TYR A 203 -5.15 34.35 10.41
CA TYR A 203 -3.99 33.47 10.34
C TYR A 203 -2.68 34.23 10.42
N ALA A 204 -2.55 35.34 9.69
CA ALA A 204 -1.37 36.20 9.72
C ALA A 204 -1.09 36.71 11.14
N GLU A 205 -2.14 37.15 11.85
CA GLU A 205 -2.02 37.62 13.23
C GLU A 205 -1.65 36.51 14.23
N VAL A 206 -2.24 35.31 14.12
CA VAL A 206 -1.95 34.19 15.06
C VAL A 206 -0.58 33.56 14.80
N TYR A 207 -0.10 33.61 13.57
CA TYR A 207 1.20 33.05 13.18
C TYR A 207 2.31 34.10 13.08
N GLU A 208 2.02 35.39 13.32
CA GLU A 208 2.96 36.51 13.24
C GLU A 208 3.69 36.55 11.89
N ILE A 209 2.96 36.36 10.80
CA ILE A 209 3.47 36.42 9.42
C ILE A 209 2.77 37.52 8.64
N THR A 210 3.29 37.88 7.45
CA THR A 210 2.62 38.83 6.57
C THR A 210 1.35 38.23 5.97
N GLU A 211 0.40 39.09 5.58
CA GLU A 211 -0.88 38.66 5.03
C GLU A 211 -0.69 37.91 3.69
N GLU A 212 0.24 38.36 2.84
CA GLU A 212 0.55 37.70 1.57
C GLU A 212 1.11 36.29 1.81
N ALA A 213 1.95 36.13 2.83
CA ALA A 213 2.49 34.84 3.22
C ALA A 213 1.43 33.92 3.86
N ALA A 214 0.38 34.49 4.46
CA ALA A 214 -0.77 33.75 4.98
C ALA A 214 -1.68 33.28 3.83
N GLN A 215 -2.04 34.18 2.91
CA GLN A 215 -2.85 33.86 1.73
C GLN A 215 -2.25 32.73 0.88
N ALA A 216 -0.92 32.67 0.75
CA ALA A 216 -0.23 31.60 0.04
C ALA A 216 -0.27 30.22 0.74
N LYS A 217 -0.59 30.18 2.05
CA LYS A 217 -0.55 28.95 2.87
C LYS A 217 -1.92 28.42 3.26
N VAL A 218 -2.93 29.27 3.16
CA VAL A 218 -4.28 29.04 3.67
C VAL A 218 -5.20 28.51 2.55
N GLU A 219 -6.13 27.64 2.93
CA GLU A 219 -7.18 27.09 2.07
C GLU A 219 -8.51 27.14 2.83
N VAL A 220 -9.53 27.72 2.21
CA VAL A 220 -10.90 27.75 2.75
C VAL A 220 -11.76 26.82 1.92
N ARG A 221 -12.40 25.85 2.58
CA ARG A 221 -13.41 24.98 1.97
C ARG A 221 -14.75 25.31 2.59
N LEU A 222 -15.63 25.87 1.79
CA LEU A 222 -16.98 26.21 2.22
C LEU A 222 -17.93 25.26 1.53
N PHE A 223 -18.80 24.61 2.29
CA PHE A 223 -19.84 23.71 1.81
C PHE A 223 -21.19 24.34 2.10
N ASP A 224 -22.09 24.33 1.13
CA ASP A 224 -23.49 24.71 1.33
C ASP A 224 -24.43 23.65 0.76
N SER A 225 -25.73 23.77 1.06
CA SER A 225 -26.73 22.78 0.68
C SER A 225 -27.30 22.95 -0.73
N GLU A 226 -27.01 24.04 -1.43
CA GLU A 226 -27.66 24.39 -2.71
C GLU A 226 -26.70 24.36 -3.89
N SER A 227 -25.50 24.88 -3.71
CA SER A 227 -24.45 25.05 -4.72
C SER A 227 -23.25 24.15 -4.52
N GLY A 228 -23.28 23.19 -3.58
CA GLY A 228 -22.15 22.26 -3.32
C GLY A 228 -20.95 22.91 -2.63
N GLY A 229 -20.77 24.22 -2.80
CA GLY A 229 -19.81 25.06 -2.09
C GLY A 229 -18.59 25.49 -2.93
N TYR A 230 -17.61 26.09 -2.27
CA TYR A 230 -16.41 26.63 -2.90
C TYR A 230 -15.14 26.21 -2.16
N ASN A 231 -14.10 25.88 -2.91
CA ASN A 231 -12.74 25.78 -2.41
C ASN A 231 -11.94 26.99 -2.88
N ILE A 232 -11.44 27.77 -1.94
CA ILE A 232 -10.63 28.96 -2.20
C ILE A 232 -9.23 28.72 -1.69
N ARG A 233 -8.27 28.86 -2.61
CA ARG A 233 -6.83 28.78 -2.33
C ARG A 233 -6.06 29.62 -3.33
N MET A 234 -4.82 29.96 -2.98
CA MET A 234 -3.90 30.55 -3.93
C MET A 234 -3.40 29.47 -4.93
N ILE A 235 -3.57 29.73 -6.23
CA ILE A 235 -3.06 28.90 -7.32
C ILE A 235 -2.34 29.83 -8.30
N ASP A 236 -1.06 29.54 -8.56
CA ASP A 236 -0.22 30.34 -9.48
C ASP A 236 -0.08 31.83 -9.10
N GLY A 237 -0.18 32.17 -7.81
CA GLY A 237 -0.09 33.54 -7.32
C GLY A 237 -1.39 34.33 -7.35
N GLU A 238 -2.48 33.73 -7.82
CA GLU A 238 -3.82 34.31 -7.81
C GLU A 238 -4.73 33.55 -6.83
N VAL A 239 -5.62 34.25 -6.14
CA VAL A 239 -6.66 33.62 -5.32
C VAL A 239 -7.74 33.10 -6.27
N LYS A 240 -7.92 31.78 -6.32
CA LYS A 240 -8.93 31.15 -7.18
C LYS A 240 -10.01 30.48 -6.32
N ALA A 241 -11.27 30.79 -6.62
CA ALA A 241 -12.42 30.05 -6.13
C ALA A 241 -12.73 28.93 -7.13
N THR A 242 -12.77 27.70 -6.64
CA THR A 242 -13.16 26.51 -7.42
C THR A 242 -14.48 26.00 -6.87
N ASP A 243 -15.48 25.85 -7.72
CA ASP A 243 -16.77 25.24 -7.38
C ASP A 243 -16.56 23.77 -6.95
N LEU A 244 -17.28 23.32 -5.92
CA LEU A 244 -17.19 21.97 -5.37
C LEU A 244 -18.32 21.03 -5.85
N ASN A 245 -19.19 21.47 -6.76
CA ASN A 245 -20.18 20.64 -7.45
C ASN A 245 -19.60 19.55 -8.36
#